data_AF-X0BD99-F1
#
_entry.id   AF-X0BD99-F1
#
_cell.length_a   1.000
_cell.length_b   1.000
_cell.length_c   1.000
_cell.angle_alpha   90.00
_cell.angle_beta   90.00
_cell.angle_gamma   90.00
#
_symmetry.space_group_name_H-M   'P 1'
#
loop_
_entity.id
_entity.type
_entity.pdbx_description
1 polymer ?
#
loop_
_entity_poly.entity_id
_entity_poly.type
_entity_poly.pdbx_seq_one_letter_code
_entity_poly.pdbx_strand_id
1 'polypeptide(L)'
;MHNKNGNLVFINGVLAPTAGEGGQQIIQLCKELNVLLCLLCPAAIKPGVDQVKHHYRDCHRTVRAQLQEVVAFAASFAPSGSQPRTLRDPTDESDEALLPADGSPPIAGLETYAGFSCKSCRHLTRDRSNRDRHQILARHYEEEGYGQEEEEEEEEEEEEEETEEGYKSSRQRRNWEPVMLQSLRGAPHARYWIVEVVRTRRSRRGSSRSSSSSNSNCTEGFGAATGADAGLLKLVRRCEKELGEAAAERRRKVEAPGGVDQESRWVQFMKWASHLQGKDKLKLYQASLSPVPRSSEQRLWRQEDRDANARLRVLAESFR
;
A
#
# COMPACT_ATOMS: atom_id res chain seq x y z
N MET A 1 0.96 56.51 -36.34
CA MET A 1 2.05 56.14 -37.28
C MET A 1 2.83 54.99 -36.67
N HIS A 2 3.21 54.04 -37.51
CA HIS A 2 3.76 52.72 -37.19
C HIS A 2 5.21 52.74 -36.67
N ASN A 3 5.55 51.84 -35.72
CA ASN A 3 6.46 50.67 -35.88
C ASN A 3 6.65 50.02 -34.49
N LYS A 4 6.29 48.76 -34.21
CA LYS A 4 6.82 47.45 -34.68
C LYS A 4 8.33 47.27 -34.46
N ASN A 5 8.65 46.29 -33.61
CA ASN A 5 9.82 45.38 -33.53
C ASN A 5 10.21 45.24 -32.05
N GLY A 6 9.96 44.14 -31.34
CA GLY A 6 10.10 42.76 -31.77
C GLY A 6 11.50 42.28 -31.41
N ASN A 7 11.70 41.87 -30.15
CA ASN A 7 12.80 40.98 -29.78
C ASN A 7 12.25 39.91 -28.83
N LEU A 8 11.86 38.79 -29.44
CA LEU A 8 11.64 37.51 -28.79
C LEU A 8 13.02 36.90 -28.53
N VAL A 9 13.39 36.78 -27.26
CA VAL A 9 14.55 35.97 -26.87
C VAL A 9 14.06 34.55 -26.67
N PHE A 10 14.37 33.69 -27.64
CA PHE A 10 14.18 32.25 -27.53
C PHE A 10 15.37 31.63 -26.79
N ILE A 11 15.11 31.12 -25.59
CA ILE A 11 16.03 30.19 -24.92
C ILE A 11 15.19 29.04 -24.33
N ASN A 12 15.40 27.83 -24.86
CA ASN A 12 14.97 26.54 -24.31
C ASN A 12 13.46 26.30 -24.07
N GLY A 13 12.57 26.61 -25.02
CA GLY A 13 11.28 25.91 -25.16
C GLY A 13 10.30 25.92 -23.98
N VAL A 14 10.55 26.71 -22.94
CA VAL A 14 9.69 26.88 -21.77
C VAL A 14 9.05 28.26 -21.85
N LEU A 15 7.73 28.29 -22.00
CA LEU A 15 6.96 29.50 -21.68
C LEU A 15 7.12 29.73 -20.17
N ALA A 16 8.01 30.62 -19.79
CA ALA A 16 8.02 31.17 -18.43
C ALA A 16 6.90 32.21 -18.33
N PRO A 17 5.95 32.09 -17.39
CA PRO A 17 5.03 33.18 -17.12
C PRO A 17 5.81 34.34 -16.51
N THR A 18 5.51 35.54 -17.00
CA THR A 18 6.01 36.82 -16.50
C THR A 18 5.77 36.94 -15.00
N ALA A 19 6.81 37.32 -14.27
CA ALA A 19 6.79 37.62 -12.85
C ALA A 19 5.64 38.58 -12.49
N GLY A 20 4.65 38.06 -11.78
CA GLY A 20 3.62 38.79 -11.07
C GLY A 20 3.23 37.95 -9.85
N GLU A 21 3.52 38.48 -8.66
CA GLU A 21 3.05 38.07 -7.32
C GLU A 21 3.01 36.55 -7.03
N GLY A 22 3.93 36.09 -6.17
CA GLY A 22 4.16 34.68 -5.83
C GLY A 22 3.01 33.99 -5.10
N GLY A 23 1.95 33.64 -5.82
CA GLY A 23 1.05 32.56 -5.47
C GLY A 23 1.76 31.22 -5.67
N GLN A 24 1.77 30.35 -4.66
CA GLN A 24 2.23 28.98 -4.84
C GLN A 24 1.35 28.29 -5.89
N GLN A 25 1.95 27.86 -6.99
CA GLN A 25 1.25 27.04 -7.98
C GLN A 25 0.86 25.70 -7.32
N ILE A 26 -0.44 25.46 -7.17
CA ILE A 26 -0.97 24.24 -6.52
C ILE A 26 -1.51 23.20 -7.49
N ILE A 27 -1.65 23.55 -8.78
CA ILE A 27 -2.08 22.67 -9.86
C ILE A 27 -1.06 22.69 -11.01
N GLN A 28 -0.81 21.53 -11.61
CA GLN A 28 0.13 21.38 -12.72
C GLN A 28 -0.41 20.43 -13.79
N LEU A 29 -0.07 20.68 -15.06
CA LEU A 29 -0.27 19.71 -16.15
C LEU A 29 0.96 18.80 -16.26
N CYS A 30 0.75 17.48 -16.13
CA CYS A 30 1.73 16.49 -16.57
C CYS A 30 1.59 16.31 -18.08
N LYS A 31 2.52 16.89 -18.85
CA LYS A 31 2.46 16.91 -20.32
C LYS A 31 2.63 15.52 -20.94
N GLU A 32 3.39 14.65 -20.28
CA GLU A 32 3.70 13.29 -20.74
C GLU A 32 2.46 12.40 -20.76
N LEU A 33 1.66 12.46 -19.67
CA LEU A 33 0.46 11.64 -19.52
C LEU A 33 -0.84 12.36 -19.87
N ASN A 34 -0.79 13.67 -20.14
CA ASN A 34 -1.96 14.53 -20.35
C ASN A 34 -2.94 14.54 -19.17
N VAL A 35 -2.43 14.51 -17.95
CA VAL A 35 -3.25 14.53 -16.72
C VAL A 35 -2.98 15.78 -15.89
N LEU A 36 -3.98 16.23 -15.14
CA LEU A 36 -3.84 17.30 -14.16
C LEU A 36 -3.36 16.72 -12.83
N LEU A 37 -2.36 17.35 -12.21
CA LEU A 37 -1.83 16.98 -10.91
C LEU A 37 -2.19 18.05 -9.87
N CYS A 38 -2.68 17.59 -8.72
CA CYS A 38 -2.74 18.38 -7.50
C CYS A 38 -1.39 18.30 -6.78
N LEU A 39 -0.77 19.45 -6.55
CA LEU A 39 0.49 19.55 -5.82
C LEU A 39 0.30 19.60 -4.29
N LEU A 40 -0.94 19.65 -3.80
CA LEU A 40 -1.25 19.61 -2.36
C LEU A 40 -1.39 18.18 -1.81
N CYS A 41 -2.01 17.25 -2.55
CA CYS A 41 -2.06 15.82 -2.19
C CYS A 41 -1.26 14.90 -3.14
N PRO A 42 -0.21 15.43 -3.80
CA PRO A 42 0.54 14.80 -4.88
C PRO A 42 -0.18 13.71 -5.71
N ALA A 43 -1.34 14.05 -6.29
CA ALA A 43 -2.20 13.08 -6.99
C ALA A 43 -2.82 13.66 -8.26
N ALA A 44 -3.11 12.80 -9.23
CA ALA A 44 -3.81 13.17 -10.45
C ALA A 44 -5.30 13.39 -10.19
N ILE A 45 -5.87 14.37 -10.89
CA ILE A 45 -7.26 14.82 -10.76
C ILE A 45 -8.01 14.47 -12.04
N LYS A 46 -9.27 14.02 -11.88
CA LYS A 46 -10.18 13.85 -13.00
C LYS A 46 -10.34 15.15 -13.79
N PRO A 47 -10.18 15.13 -15.12
CA PRO A 47 -10.30 16.34 -15.93
C PRO A 47 -11.73 16.90 -15.89
N GLY A 48 -11.84 18.21 -16.11
CA GLY A 48 -13.10 18.94 -16.09
C GLY A 48 -13.14 19.98 -14.98
N VAL A 49 -13.71 21.16 -15.30
CA VAL A 49 -13.76 22.31 -14.39
C VAL A 49 -14.47 21.96 -13.08
N ASP A 50 -15.61 21.29 -13.16
CA ASP A 50 -16.38 20.90 -11.98
C ASP A 50 -15.65 19.88 -11.12
N GLN A 51 -14.97 18.92 -11.74
CA GLN A 51 -14.22 17.87 -11.05
C GLN A 51 -13.02 18.45 -10.31
N VAL A 52 -12.29 19.35 -10.96
CA VAL A 52 -11.19 20.08 -10.34
C VAL A 52 -11.71 20.94 -9.19
N LYS A 53 -12.77 21.71 -9.40
CA LYS A 53 -13.38 22.55 -8.36
C LYS A 53 -13.80 21.72 -7.14
N HIS A 54 -14.45 20.58 -7.37
CA HIS A 54 -14.89 19.66 -6.31
C HIS A 54 -13.70 19.10 -5.53
N HIS A 55 -12.67 18.58 -6.21
CA HIS A 55 -11.45 18.08 -5.56
C HIS A 55 -10.82 19.13 -4.63
N TYR A 56 -10.65 20.36 -5.11
CA TYR A 56 -9.98 21.41 -4.34
C TYR A 56 -10.82 21.97 -3.19
N ARG A 57 -12.16 21.93 -3.28
CA ARG A 57 -13.05 22.31 -2.17
C ARG A 57 -13.12 21.23 -1.10
N ASP A 58 -13.21 19.97 -1.51
CA ASP A 58 -13.54 18.89 -0.59
C ASP A 58 -12.28 18.30 0.05
N CYS A 59 -11.21 18.11 -0.73
CA CYS A 59 -9.95 17.59 -0.21
C CYS A 59 -9.12 18.66 0.50
N HIS A 60 -9.10 19.89 -0.05
CA HIS A 60 -8.15 20.94 0.39
C HIS A 60 -8.80 22.16 1.03
N ARG A 61 -10.15 22.23 1.05
CA ARG A 61 -10.92 23.39 1.57
C ARG A 61 -10.45 24.73 0.99
N THR A 62 -9.94 24.73 -0.25
CA THR A 62 -9.47 25.95 -0.91
C THR A 62 -10.65 26.87 -1.24
N VAL A 63 -10.43 28.18 -1.11
CA VAL A 63 -11.48 29.19 -1.27
C VAL A 63 -10.98 30.39 -2.07
N ARG A 64 -11.94 31.19 -2.57
CA ARG A 64 -11.70 32.50 -3.19
C ARG A 64 -10.72 32.45 -4.38
N ALA A 65 -9.73 33.35 -4.40
CA ALA A 65 -8.82 33.59 -5.53
C ALA A 65 -8.06 32.32 -5.95
N GLN A 66 -7.53 31.58 -4.99
CA GLN A 66 -6.77 30.36 -5.28
C GLN A 66 -7.62 29.27 -5.96
N LEU A 67 -8.89 29.12 -5.54
CA LEU A 67 -9.82 28.22 -6.21
C LEU A 67 -10.16 28.71 -7.63
N GLN A 68 -10.32 30.03 -7.81
CA GLN A 68 -10.59 30.63 -9.11
C GLN A 68 -9.41 30.44 -10.09
N GLU A 69 -8.18 30.56 -9.62
CA GLU A 69 -6.96 30.29 -10.40
C GLU A 69 -6.89 28.84 -10.86
N VAL A 70 -7.13 27.89 -9.94
CA VAL A 70 -7.13 26.46 -10.26
C VAL A 70 -8.22 26.10 -11.27
N VAL A 71 -9.42 26.66 -11.11
CA VAL A 71 -10.53 26.48 -12.05
C VAL A 71 -10.21 27.10 -13.40
N ALA A 72 -9.65 28.31 -13.44
CA ALA A 72 -9.24 28.96 -14.69
C ALA A 72 -8.14 28.15 -15.40
N PHE A 73 -7.19 27.60 -14.65
CA PHE A 73 -6.15 26.72 -15.19
C PHE A 73 -6.77 25.47 -15.84
N ALA A 74 -7.69 24.79 -15.16
CA ALA A 74 -8.39 23.63 -15.73
C ALA A 74 -9.24 24.01 -16.96
N ALA A 75 -9.94 25.14 -16.92
CA ALA A 75 -10.76 25.64 -18.02
C ALA A 75 -9.93 25.98 -19.27
N SER A 76 -8.66 26.36 -19.10
CA SER A 76 -7.77 26.65 -20.23
C SER A 76 -7.59 25.45 -21.19
N PHE A 77 -7.76 24.22 -20.69
CA PHE A 77 -7.62 23.00 -21.48
C PHE A 77 -8.94 22.50 -22.11
N ALA A 78 -10.07 23.11 -21.77
CA ALA A 78 -11.35 22.79 -22.38
C ALA A 78 -11.31 23.03 -23.91
N PRO A 79 -12.20 22.42 -24.71
CA PRO A 79 -12.23 22.60 -26.16
C PRO A 79 -12.32 24.07 -26.60
N SER A 80 -12.99 24.90 -25.79
CA SER A 80 -13.14 26.35 -26.01
C SER A 80 -12.13 27.20 -25.23
N GLY A 81 -11.16 26.57 -24.56
CA GLY A 81 -10.15 27.21 -23.73
C GLY A 81 -8.99 27.79 -24.53
N SER A 82 -8.05 28.44 -23.84
CA SER A 82 -6.86 29.06 -24.47
C SER A 82 -5.79 28.04 -24.91
N GLN A 83 -5.82 26.81 -24.38
CA GLN A 83 -4.88 25.73 -24.67
C GLN A 83 -5.64 24.39 -24.81
N PRO A 84 -6.55 24.26 -25.79
CA PRO A 84 -7.43 23.10 -25.91
C PRO A 84 -6.60 21.82 -26.03
N ARG A 85 -6.83 20.89 -25.10
CA ARG A 85 -6.10 19.62 -25.03
C ARG A 85 -7.01 18.53 -24.46
N THR A 86 -6.98 17.36 -25.08
CA THR A 86 -7.69 16.18 -24.57
C THR A 86 -6.95 15.63 -23.36
N LEU A 87 -7.42 15.99 -22.16
CA LEU A 87 -6.88 15.48 -20.91
C LEU A 87 -7.40 14.07 -20.65
N ARG A 88 -6.52 13.20 -20.14
CA ARG A 88 -6.86 11.82 -19.77
C ARG A 88 -7.40 11.75 -18.35
N ASP A 89 -8.32 10.81 -18.11
CA ASP A 89 -8.92 10.58 -16.79
C ASP A 89 -8.07 9.56 -16.00
N PRO A 90 -7.44 9.96 -14.87
CA PRO A 90 -6.67 9.03 -14.04
C PRO A 90 -7.51 7.94 -13.37
N THR A 91 -8.83 8.07 -13.36
CA THR A 91 -9.74 7.08 -12.79
C THR A 91 -10.24 6.06 -13.81
N ASP A 92 -9.95 6.24 -15.10
CA ASP A 92 -10.30 5.28 -16.13
C ASP A 92 -9.34 4.09 -16.10
N GLU A 93 -9.82 2.99 -15.51
CA GLU A 93 -9.05 1.76 -15.37
C GLU A 93 -8.79 1.08 -16.72
N SER A 94 -9.58 1.38 -17.76
CA SER A 94 -9.44 0.78 -19.09
C SER A 94 -8.29 1.35 -19.92
N ASP A 95 -7.78 2.53 -19.57
CA ASP A 95 -6.64 3.15 -20.23
C ASP A 95 -5.32 2.63 -19.65
N GLU A 96 -4.96 1.40 -20.01
CA GLU A 96 -3.67 0.78 -19.63
C GLU A 96 -2.47 1.62 -20.11
N ALA A 97 -2.64 2.42 -21.17
CA ALA A 97 -1.61 3.33 -21.69
C ALA A 97 -1.45 4.61 -20.86
N LEU A 98 -2.18 4.76 -19.75
CA LEU A 98 -2.00 5.86 -18.82
C LEU A 98 -0.84 5.63 -17.84
N LEU A 99 -0.52 4.37 -17.54
CA LEU A 99 0.59 4.06 -16.63
C LEU A 99 1.93 4.16 -17.38
N PRO A 100 2.91 4.88 -16.83
CA PRO A 100 4.27 4.82 -17.34
C PRO A 100 4.80 3.38 -17.34
N ALA A 101 5.76 3.12 -18.23
CA ALA A 101 6.50 1.86 -18.22
C ALA A 101 7.32 1.76 -16.91
N ASP A 102 7.45 0.53 -16.40
CA ASP A 102 8.29 0.25 -15.24
C ASP A 102 9.75 0.65 -15.55
N GLY A 103 10.37 1.41 -14.64
CA GLY A 103 11.69 2.01 -14.83
C GLY A 103 11.66 3.39 -15.51
N SER A 104 10.51 4.04 -15.66
CA SER A 104 10.46 5.44 -16.08
C SER A 104 11.05 6.38 -15.01
N PRO A 105 11.56 7.57 -15.38
CA PRO A 105 11.96 8.56 -14.39
C PRO A 105 10.75 9.00 -13.52
N PRO A 106 10.99 9.51 -12.30
CA PRO A 106 9.92 10.00 -11.43
C PRO A 106 9.20 11.19 -12.07
N ILE A 107 7.88 11.13 -12.10
CA ILE A 107 7.05 12.26 -12.54
C ILE A 107 7.07 13.33 -11.45
N ALA A 108 7.51 14.53 -11.81
CA ALA A 108 7.52 15.68 -10.91
C ALA A 108 6.11 16.04 -10.43
N GLY A 109 5.96 16.29 -9.13
CA GLY A 109 4.67 16.62 -8.51
C GLY A 109 3.91 15.41 -7.95
N LEU A 110 4.38 14.19 -8.19
CA LEU A 110 3.88 12.98 -7.54
C LEU A 110 4.82 12.52 -6.42
N GLU A 111 4.24 11.97 -5.36
CA GLU A 111 5.01 11.40 -4.25
C GLU A 111 5.60 10.04 -4.65
N THR A 112 6.87 9.83 -4.31
CA THR A 112 7.57 8.56 -4.54
C THR A 112 7.64 7.78 -3.23
N TYR A 113 7.32 6.50 -3.30
CA TYR A 113 7.18 5.63 -2.15
C TYR A 113 8.14 4.47 -2.21
N ALA A 114 8.66 4.03 -1.06
CA ALA A 114 9.29 2.71 -0.96
C ALA A 114 8.20 1.62 -1.01
N GLY A 115 8.44 0.57 -1.79
CA GLY A 115 7.53 -0.55 -1.93
C GLY A 115 8.23 -1.85 -2.30
N PHE A 116 7.44 -2.83 -2.70
CA PHE A 116 7.87 -4.19 -3.01
C PHE A 116 7.31 -4.59 -4.37
N SER A 117 8.18 -5.15 -5.21
CA SER A 117 7.79 -5.87 -6.43
C SER A 117 7.98 -7.36 -6.22
N CYS A 118 6.98 -8.15 -6.64
CA CYS A 118 7.11 -9.59 -6.67
C CYS A 118 8.05 -9.96 -7.83
N LYS A 119 9.01 -10.88 -7.60
CA LYS A 119 9.94 -11.32 -8.64
C LYS A 119 9.29 -12.27 -9.66
N SER A 120 8.25 -12.98 -9.26
CA SER A 120 7.57 -13.99 -10.09
C SER A 120 6.43 -13.42 -10.93
N CYS A 121 5.86 -12.26 -10.56
CA CYS A 121 4.81 -11.61 -11.35
C CYS A 121 4.78 -10.09 -11.12
N ARG A 122 4.01 -9.36 -11.93
CA ARG A 122 3.93 -7.88 -11.89
C ARG A 122 3.16 -7.31 -10.68
N HIS A 123 3.10 -8.02 -9.55
CA HIS A 123 2.45 -7.50 -8.36
C HIS A 123 3.32 -6.47 -7.66
N LEU A 124 2.78 -5.26 -7.48
CA LEU A 124 3.42 -4.13 -6.80
C LEU A 124 2.60 -3.70 -5.58
N THR A 125 3.26 -3.49 -4.45
CA THR A 125 2.59 -3.02 -3.24
C THR A 125 3.52 -2.17 -2.38
N ARG A 126 2.95 -1.15 -1.71
CA ARG A 126 3.62 -0.42 -0.62
C ARG A 126 3.46 -1.11 0.74
N ASP A 127 2.39 -1.87 0.89
CA ASP A 127 1.97 -2.45 2.17
C ASP A 127 2.56 -3.85 2.37
N ARG A 128 3.18 -4.07 3.53
CA ARG A 128 3.81 -5.34 3.89
C ARG A 128 2.78 -6.46 4.08
N SER A 129 1.61 -6.18 4.62
CA SER A 129 0.57 -7.19 4.80
C SER A 129 -0.02 -7.64 3.45
N ASN A 130 -0.17 -6.74 2.49
CA ASN A 130 -0.56 -7.08 1.13
C ASN A 130 0.52 -7.93 0.43
N ARG A 131 1.80 -7.60 0.65
CA ARG A 131 2.93 -8.41 0.19
C ARG A 131 2.86 -9.84 0.72
N ASP A 132 2.71 -10.00 2.04
CA ASP A 132 2.68 -11.31 2.69
C ASP A 132 1.44 -12.11 2.24
N ARG A 133 0.29 -11.44 2.09
CA ARG A 133 -0.93 -12.05 1.56
C ARG A 133 -0.75 -12.52 0.12
N HIS A 134 -0.14 -11.71 -0.75
CA HIS A 134 0.15 -12.09 -2.13
C HIS A 134 1.04 -13.31 -2.20
N GLN A 135 2.08 -13.38 -1.36
CA GLN A 135 2.99 -14.54 -1.34
C GLN A 135 2.26 -15.84 -1.01
N ILE A 136 1.31 -15.81 -0.07
CA ILE A 136 0.51 -16.99 0.29
C ILE A 136 -0.46 -17.38 -0.82
N LEU A 137 -1.12 -16.39 -1.45
CA LEU A 137 -2.20 -16.64 -2.40
C LEU A 137 -1.73 -16.92 -3.83
N ALA A 138 -0.64 -16.29 -4.27
CA ALA A 138 -0.22 -16.33 -5.67
C ALA A 138 0.43 -17.66 -6.08
N ARG A 139 0.75 -18.55 -5.12
CA ARG A 139 1.31 -19.88 -5.36
C ARG A 139 2.47 -19.87 -6.37
N HIS A 140 3.36 -18.88 -6.23
CA HIS A 140 4.65 -18.86 -6.93
C HIS A 140 5.55 -19.94 -6.33
N TYR A 141 5.21 -21.21 -6.55
CA TYR A 141 6.09 -22.32 -6.25
C TYR A 141 7.23 -22.26 -7.26
N GLU A 142 8.45 -22.22 -6.74
CA GLU A 142 9.66 -22.46 -7.51
C GLU A 142 9.47 -23.81 -8.22
N GLU A 143 9.20 -23.77 -9.52
CA GLU A 143 9.48 -24.88 -10.43
C GLU A 143 11.01 -24.85 -10.69
N GLU A 144 11.81 -24.87 -9.62
CA GLU A 144 13.24 -25.12 -9.69
C GLU A 144 13.43 -26.63 -9.69
N GLY A 145 13.98 -27.13 -10.79
CA GLY A 145 13.99 -28.51 -11.20
C GLY A 145 14.48 -29.50 -10.14
N TYR A 146 13.71 -30.58 -9.98
CA TYR A 146 14.21 -31.88 -9.59
C TYR A 146 15.18 -32.37 -10.67
N GLY A 147 16.44 -31.95 -10.58
CA GLY A 147 17.57 -32.57 -11.27
C GLY A 147 18.19 -33.61 -10.36
N GLN A 148 17.81 -34.87 -10.58
CA GLN A 148 18.52 -36.12 -10.30
C GLN A 148 19.43 -36.22 -9.05
N GLU A 149 19.02 -37.14 -8.19
CA GLU A 149 19.84 -37.85 -7.20
C GLU A 149 21.19 -38.27 -7.79
N GLU A 150 22.30 -37.78 -7.22
CA GLU A 150 23.50 -38.59 -7.00
C GLU A 150 24.00 -38.29 -5.59
N GLU A 151 23.91 -39.32 -4.75
CA GLU A 151 24.62 -39.46 -3.48
C GLU A 151 26.12 -39.34 -3.75
N GLU A 152 26.85 -38.54 -2.97
CA GLU A 152 28.03 -38.98 -2.21
C GLU A 152 28.79 -37.82 -1.54
N GLU A 153 29.29 -38.17 -0.35
CA GLU A 153 30.39 -37.60 0.41
C GLU A 153 30.13 -36.49 1.46
N GLU A 154 30.52 -36.89 2.67
CA GLU A 154 30.47 -36.24 3.97
C GLU A 154 31.39 -35.01 4.04
N GLU A 155 30.86 -33.85 4.41
CA GLU A 155 31.65 -32.84 5.12
C GLU A 155 30.81 -32.22 6.24
N GLU A 156 31.42 -32.17 7.43
CA GLU A 156 30.86 -31.63 8.67
C GLU A 156 30.47 -30.15 8.50
N GLU A 157 29.17 -29.84 8.41
CA GLU A 157 28.66 -28.48 8.54
C GLU A 157 28.05 -28.27 9.93
N GLU A 158 28.55 -27.24 10.61
CA GLU A 158 28.03 -26.73 11.88
C GLU A 158 26.52 -26.48 11.75
N GLU A 159 25.70 -27.29 12.42
CA GLU A 159 24.26 -27.08 12.54
C GLU A 159 23.98 -25.82 13.38
N GLU A 160 24.01 -24.64 12.75
CA GLU A 160 23.21 -23.53 13.24
C GLU A 160 21.74 -23.93 13.08
N GLU A 161 21.07 -24.30 14.17
CA GLU A 161 19.61 -24.53 14.22
C GLU A 161 18.86 -23.26 13.79
N GLU A 162 18.74 -23.03 12.47
CA GLU A 162 17.83 -22.06 11.91
C GLU A 162 16.40 -22.58 12.12
N THR A 163 15.76 -22.10 13.19
CA THR A 163 14.34 -22.34 13.47
C THR A 163 13.47 -22.21 12.20
N GLU A 164 12.40 -23.00 12.09
CA GLU A 164 11.46 -22.99 10.95
C GLU A 164 10.90 -21.59 10.61
N GLU A 165 10.89 -20.67 11.59
CA GLU A 165 10.55 -19.26 11.44
C GLU A 165 11.64 -18.44 10.69
N GLY A 166 12.92 -18.75 10.90
CA GLY A 166 14.07 -18.19 10.17
C GLY A 166 14.07 -18.62 8.70
N TYR A 167 13.86 -19.91 8.43
CA TYR A 167 13.76 -20.45 7.08
C TYR A 167 12.60 -19.84 6.26
N LYS A 168 11.42 -19.65 6.88
CA LYS A 168 10.28 -18.95 6.27
C LYS A 168 10.57 -17.47 6.01
N SER A 169 11.26 -16.78 6.94
CA SER A 169 11.68 -15.38 6.76
C SER A 169 12.66 -15.20 5.60
N SER A 170 13.58 -16.14 5.43
CA SER A 170 14.56 -16.16 4.33
C SER A 170 13.89 -16.32 2.97
N ARG A 171 12.96 -17.27 2.81
CA ARG A 171 12.16 -17.41 1.57
C ARG A 171 11.24 -16.21 1.30
N GLN A 172 10.66 -15.61 2.35
CA GLN A 172 9.88 -14.37 2.23
C GLN A 172 10.70 -13.19 1.70
N ARG A 173 12.00 -13.12 2.02
CA ARG A 173 12.89 -12.08 1.46
C ARG A 173 13.36 -12.40 0.04
N ARG A 174 13.42 -13.66 -0.37
CA ARG A 174 13.96 -14.07 -1.68
C ARG A 174 13.06 -13.68 -2.86
N ASN A 175 11.73 -13.70 -2.70
CA ASN A 175 10.79 -13.51 -3.81
C ASN A 175 10.31 -12.06 -4.02
N TRP A 176 10.87 -11.11 -3.27
CA TRP A 176 10.51 -9.70 -3.36
C TRP A 176 11.74 -8.83 -3.56
N GLU A 177 11.58 -7.80 -4.39
CA GLU A 177 12.60 -6.78 -4.58
C GLU A 177 12.11 -5.44 -4.01
N PRO A 178 12.94 -4.74 -3.20
CA PRO A 178 12.61 -3.39 -2.78
C PRO A 178 12.74 -2.43 -3.96
N VAL A 179 11.65 -1.72 -4.27
CA VAL A 179 11.56 -0.80 -5.41
C VAL A 179 11.01 0.55 -4.97
N MET A 180 11.25 1.58 -5.78
CA MET A 180 10.58 2.86 -5.64
C MET A 180 9.37 2.88 -6.56
N LEU A 181 8.23 3.31 -6.02
CA LEU A 181 6.95 3.32 -6.69
C LEU A 181 6.38 4.73 -6.74
N GLN A 182 5.69 5.07 -7.83
CA GLN A 182 4.79 6.21 -7.89
C GLN A 182 3.37 5.74 -8.22
N SER A 183 2.39 6.58 -7.91
CA SER A 183 1.00 6.35 -8.31
C SER A 183 0.35 7.68 -8.71
N LEU A 184 -0.58 7.62 -9.68
CA LEU A 184 -1.44 8.74 -10.02
C LEU A 184 -2.52 8.96 -8.97
N ARG A 185 -2.86 7.96 -8.15
CA ARG A 185 -3.97 8.02 -7.20
C ARG A 185 -3.55 7.55 -5.82
N GLY A 186 -4.19 8.13 -4.81
CA GLY A 186 -4.08 7.65 -3.44
C GLY A 186 -4.79 6.30 -3.25
N ALA A 187 -4.46 5.61 -2.15
CA ALA A 187 -5.20 4.43 -1.71
C ALA A 187 -6.70 4.76 -1.49
N PRO A 188 -7.62 3.81 -1.71
CA PRO A 188 -7.39 2.38 -2.01
C PRO A 188 -7.20 2.07 -3.50
N HIS A 189 -7.42 3.02 -4.41
CA HIS A 189 -7.39 2.81 -5.86
C HIS A 189 -6.03 3.14 -6.48
N ALA A 190 -4.94 2.96 -5.72
CA ALA A 190 -3.61 3.28 -6.18
C ALA A 190 -3.14 2.20 -7.19
N ARG A 191 -2.73 2.67 -8.38
CA ARG A 191 -2.03 1.86 -9.38
C ARG A 191 -0.57 2.27 -9.38
N TYR A 192 0.32 1.32 -9.13
CA TYR A 192 1.75 1.61 -9.01
C TYR A 192 2.50 1.28 -10.30
N TRP A 193 3.58 1.99 -10.55
CA TRP A 193 4.65 1.61 -11.47
C TRP A 193 6.00 1.79 -10.78
N ILE A 194 7.00 1.03 -11.22
CA ILE A 194 8.38 1.13 -10.72
C ILE A 194 9.03 2.37 -11.34
N VAL A 195 9.74 3.13 -10.53
CA VAL A 195 10.46 4.32 -10.95
C VAL A 195 11.97 4.08 -10.96
N GLU A 196 12.66 4.59 -11.97
CA GLU A 196 14.12 4.57 -12.01
C GLU A 196 14.68 5.41 -10.86
N VAL A 197 15.36 4.73 -9.94
CA VAL A 197 16.20 5.41 -8.95
C VAL A 197 17.58 5.50 -9.53
N VAL A 198 18.01 6.72 -9.87
CA VAL A 198 19.43 7.00 -10.14
C VAL A 198 20.17 6.65 -8.86
N ARG A 199 20.74 5.44 -8.81
CA ARG A 199 21.67 5.02 -7.78
C ARG A 199 22.86 5.95 -7.90
N THR A 200 22.84 7.06 -7.19
CA THR A 200 24.05 7.83 -6.93
C THR A 200 24.97 6.85 -6.22
N ARG A 201 25.91 6.29 -6.99
CA ARG A 201 27.00 5.49 -6.47
C ARG A 201 27.77 6.42 -5.55
N ARG A 202 27.38 6.48 -4.26
CA ARG A 202 28.30 6.88 -3.21
C ARG A 202 29.36 5.79 -3.20
N SER A 203 30.41 6.09 -3.95
CA SER A 203 31.62 5.33 -4.11
C SER A 203 32.02 4.69 -2.79
N ARG A 204 31.86 3.36 -2.68
CA ARG A 204 32.73 2.55 -1.84
C ARG A 204 34.10 2.56 -2.51
N ARG A 205 34.80 3.70 -2.44
CA ARG A 205 36.19 3.83 -2.86
C ARG A 205 37.00 3.89 -1.58
N GLY A 206 37.81 2.87 -1.38
CA GLY A 206 38.74 2.79 -0.26
C GLY A 206 39.66 4.01 -0.20
N SER A 207 39.97 4.42 1.01
CA SER A 207 41.14 5.22 1.39
C SER A 207 41.36 4.88 2.86
N SER A 208 42.19 3.87 3.15
CA SER A 208 43.64 3.98 3.29
C SER A 208 44.03 5.06 4.30
N ARG A 209 44.40 4.55 5.47
CA ARG A 209 45.23 5.14 6.53
C ARG A 209 46.10 6.33 6.08
N SER A 210 46.03 7.44 6.80
CA SER A 210 47.19 8.13 7.40
C SER A 210 46.75 9.29 8.31
N SER A 211 47.07 9.09 9.59
CA SER A 211 47.42 10.00 10.68
C SER A 211 47.49 11.51 10.42
N SER A 212 46.84 12.29 11.28
CA SER A 212 47.38 13.55 11.84
C SER A 212 46.59 13.95 13.09
N SER A 213 47.35 14.13 14.16
CA SER A 213 46.99 14.34 15.56
C SER A 213 46.31 15.68 15.82
N SER A 214 45.40 15.74 16.80
CA SER A 214 45.37 16.80 17.81
C SER A 214 44.53 16.38 19.02
N ASN A 215 45.18 16.47 20.18
CA ASN A 215 44.70 16.13 21.51
C ASN A 215 43.46 16.92 21.95
N SER A 216 42.55 16.24 22.63
CA SER A 216 41.93 16.78 23.85
C SER A 216 41.53 15.62 24.77
N ASN A 217 42.31 15.45 25.84
CA ASN A 217 42.01 14.52 26.93
C ASN A 217 40.81 15.04 27.74
N CYS A 218 39.81 14.19 27.94
CA CYS A 218 39.21 13.99 29.25
C CYS A 218 38.81 12.52 29.40
N THR A 219 39.63 11.80 30.16
CA THR A 219 39.28 10.66 31.02
C THR A 219 38.01 11.00 31.79
N GLU A 220 37.02 10.13 32.03
CA GLU A 220 37.01 8.78 32.62
C GLU A 220 35.69 8.11 32.13
N GLY A 221 35.66 6.88 31.62
CA GLY A 221 35.75 5.65 32.41
C GLY A 221 34.38 5.25 32.97
N PHE A 222 33.66 4.31 32.32
CA PHE A 222 32.87 3.22 32.95
C PHE A 222 32.25 2.33 31.87
N GLY A 223 32.70 1.08 31.84
CA GLY A 223 32.15 0.02 31.01
C GLY A 223 30.85 -0.57 31.57
N ALA A 224 30.30 -1.49 30.78
CA ALA A 224 29.16 -2.37 31.08
C ALA A 224 27.76 -1.74 30.98
N ALA A 225 27.26 -1.55 29.75
CA ALA A 225 25.83 -1.37 29.47
C ALA A 225 25.27 -2.43 28.51
N THR A 226 25.94 -3.57 28.32
CA THR A 226 25.47 -4.64 27.41
C THR A 226 24.45 -5.59 28.05
N GLY A 227 24.22 -5.52 29.36
CA GLY A 227 23.25 -6.38 30.07
C GLY A 227 21.84 -5.79 30.20
N ALA A 228 21.72 -4.48 30.39
CA ALA A 228 20.44 -3.81 30.63
C ALA A 228 19.57 -3.75 29.35
N ASP A 229 20.20 -3.51 28.20
CA ASP A 229 19.51 -3.44 26.90
C ASP A 229 18.96 -4.79 26.45
N ALA A 230 19.66 -5.90 26.74
CA ALA A 230 19.18 -7.24 26.43
C ALA A 230 17.94 -7.62 27.25
N GLY A 231 17.88 -7.16 28.51
CA GLY A 231 16.71 -7.33 29.38
C GLY A 231 15.51 -6.52 28.88
N LEU A 232 15.72 -5.26 28.49
CA LEU A 232 14.69 -4.40 27.95
C LEU A 232 14.11 -4.94 26.64
N LEU A 233 14.96 -5.43 25.73
CA LEU A 233 14.52 -6.02 24.46
C LEU A 233 13.66 -7.29 24.66
N LYS A 234 13.96 -8.11 25.68
CA LYS A 234 13.13 -9.28 26.02
C LYS A 234 11.74 -8.86 26.51
N LEU A 235 11.64 -7.78 27.30
CA LEU A 235 10.36 -7.25 27.75
C LEU A 235 9.54 -6.67 26.59
N VAL A 236 10.17 -5.92 25.69
CA VAL A 236 9.51 -5.37 24.49
C VAL A 236 8.93 -6.49 23.62
N ARG A 237 9.71 -7.53 23.32
CA ARG A 237 9.23 -8.68 22.52
C ARG A 237 8.06 -9.40 23.19
N ARG A 238 8.08 -9.52 24.52
CA ARG A 238 6.97 -10.13 25.27
C ARG A 238 5.71 -9.26 25.17
N CYS A 239 5.83 -7.95 25.35
CA CYS A 239 4.70 -7.04 25.20
C CYS A 239 4.15 -7.03 23.76
N GLU A 240 5.01 -7.06 22.74
CA GLU A 240 4.58 -7.17 21.34
C GLU A 240 3.83 -8.48 21.07
N LYS A 241 4.30 -9.59 21.63
CA LYS A 241 3.61 -10.88 21.55
C LYS A 241 2.24 -10.85 22.21
N GLU A 242 2.14 -10.34 23.44
CA GLU A 242 0.88 -10.19 24.17
C GLU A 242 -0.11 -9.26 23.44
N LEU A 243 0.39 -8.17 22.84
CA LEU A 243 -0.43 -7.29 21.99
C LEU A 243 -0.91 -8.00 20.73
N GLY A 244 -0.05 -8.83 20.12
CA GLY A 244 -0.38 -9.66 18.96
C GLY A 244 -1.47 -10.70 19.28
N GLU A 245 -1.34 -11.40 20.40
CA GLU A 245 -2.31 -12.38 20.90
C GLU A 245 -3.65 -11.70 21.24
N ALA A 246 -3.61 -10.56 21.95
CA ALA A 246 -4.81 -9.79 22.25
C ALA A 246 -5.49 -9.26 20.97
N ALA A 247 -4.72 -8.86 19.96
CA ALA A 247 -5.26 -8.44 18.67
C ALA A 247 -5.84 -9.62 17.87
N ALA A 248 -5.23 -10.81 17.93
CA ALA A 248 -5.76 -12.01 17.32
C ALA A 248 -7.07 -12.46 17.98
N GLU A 249 -7.14 -12.40 19.31
CA GLU A 249 -8.35 -12.71 20.08
C GLU A 249 -9.47 -11.70 19.79
N ARG A 250 -9.14 -10.40 19.65
CA ARG A 250 -10.11 -9.40 19.17
C ARG A 250 -10.59 -9.69 17.76
N ARG A 251 -9.70 -10.05 16.83
CA ARG A 251 -10.09 -10.40 15.45
C ARG A 251 -10.96 -11.65 15.37
N ARG A 252 -10.78 -12.61 16.29
CA ARG A 252 -11.55 -13.86 16.38
C ARG A 252 -13.00 -13.63 16.81
N LYS A 253 -13.23 -12.63 17.68
CA LYS A 253 -14.57 -12.26 18.14
C LYS A 253 -15.18 -11.19 17.25
N VAL A 254 -16.51 -11.16 17.17
CA VAL A 254 -17.24 -10.04 16.57
C VAL A 254 -17.09 -8.84 17.50
N GLU A 255 -16.45 -7.77 17.03
CA GLU A 255 -16.29 -6.54 17.81
C GLU A 255 -17.63 -5.83 18.01
N ALA A 256 -17.70 -5.01 19.07
CA ALA A 256 -18.86 -4.17 19.34
C ALA A 256 -19.16 -3.25 18.15
N PRO A 257 -20.43 -2.89 17.89
CA PRO A 257 -20.79 -2.11 16.71
C PRO A 257 -20.04 -0.76 16.68
N GLY A 258 -19.16 -0.62 15.69
CA GLY A 258 -18.54 0.63 15.28
C GLY A 258 -18.39 0.62 13.76
N GLY A 259 -19.00 1.59 13.08
CA GLY A 259 -19.03 1.69 11.61
C GLY A 259 -20.41 1.38 11.00
N VAL A 260 -20.40 1.08 9.69
CA VAL A 260 -21.55 0.97 8.75
C VAL A 260 -22.75 0.18 9.28
N ASP A 261 -22.56 -0.77 10.19
CA ASP A 261 -23.66 -1.54 10.84
C ASP A 261 -24.60 -0.67 11.69
N GLN A 262 -24.16 0.50 12.16
CA GLN A 262 -25.04 1.48 12.82
C GLN A 262 -25.92 2.25 11.83
N GLU A 263 -25.68 2.21 10.52
CA GLU A 263 -26.44 2.99 9.55
C GLU A 263 -27.67 2.22 9.01
N SER A 264 -27.66 0.88 9.12
CA SER A 264 -28.78 0.05 8.69
C SER A 264 -29.91 0.06 9.72
N ARG A 265 -31.01 0.74 9.39
CA ARG A 265 -32.26 0.75 10.19
C ARG A 265 -32.77 -0.65 10.54
N TRP A 266 -32.58 -1.63 9.65
CA TRP A 266 -33.01 -3.01 9.89
C TRP A 266 -32.13 -3.73 10.90
N VAL A 267 -30.80 -3.54 10.83
CA VAL A 267 -29.83 -4.10 11.80
C VAL A 267 -30.05 -3.52 13.18
N GLN A 268 -30.35 -2.22 13.27
CA GLN A 268 -30.75 -1.55 14.52
C GLN A 268 -32.06 -2.11 15.09
N PHE A 269 -33.11 -2.22 14.25
CA PHE A 269 -34.42 -2.72 14.67
C PHE A 269 -34.34 -4.14 15.23
N MET A 270 -33.62 -5.03 14.53
CA MET A 270 -33.44 -6.42 14.92
C MET A 270 -32.36 -6.63 16.01
N LYS A 271 -31.60 -5.58 16.36
CA LYS A 271 -30.51 -5.62 17.36
C LYS A 271 -29.43 -6.66 17.10
N TRP A 272 -29.17 -6.99 15.82
CA TRP A 272 -28.20 -8.03 15.43
C TRP A 272 -26.80 -7.78 15.99
N ALA A 273 -26.35 -6.53 16.00
CA ALA A 273 -25.06 -6.15 16.55
C ALA A 273 -24.92 -6.57 18.03
N SER A 274 -25.96 -6.34 18.84
CA SER A 274 -25.97 -6.75 20.25
C SER A 274 -26.01 -8.27 20.41
N HIS A 275 -26.70 -8.98 19.51
CA HIS A 275 -26.79 -10.45 19.56
C HIS A 275 -25.53 -11.18 19.12
N LEU A 276 -24.70 -10.55 18.28
CA LEU A 276 -23.48 -11.15 17.73
C LEU A 276 -22.20 -10.69 18.42
N GLN A 277 -22.24 -9.56 19.15
CA GLN A 277 -21.10 -9.01 19.87
C GLN A 277 -20.42 -10.07 20.77
N GLY A 278 -19.09 -10.17 20.66
CA GLY A 278 -18.27 -11.07 21.46
C GLY A 278 -18.35 -12.55 21.06
N LYS A 279 -19.19 -12.93 20.10
CA LYS A 279 -19.24 -14.30 19.58
C LYS A 279 -18.06 -14.59 18.65
N ASP A 280 -17.61 -15.83 18.65
CA ASP A 280 -16.54 -16.33 17.79
C ASP A 280 -17.02 -16.40 16.32
N LYS A 281 -16.32 -15.73 15.43
CA LYS A 281 -16.65 -15.66 13.99
C LYS A 281 -16.64 -17.04 13.33
N LEU A 282 -15.75 -17.95 13.72
CA LEU A 282 -15.68 -19.30 13.15
C LEU A 282 -16.87 -20.15 13.58
N LYS A 283 -17.32 -20.02 14.84
CA LYS A 283 -18.52 -20.72 15.32
C LYS A 283 -19.78 -20.20 14.63
N LEU A 284 -19.87 -18.89 14.40
CA LEU A 284 -20.96 -18.30 13.62
C LEU A 284 -20.96 -18.79 12.18
N TYR A 285 -19.79 -18.85 11.53
CA TYR A 285 -19.66 -19.39 10.18
C TYR A 285 -20.08 -20.86 10.13
N GLN A 286 -19.60 -21.70 11.05
CA GLN A 286 -19.99 -23.10 11.12
C GLN A 286 -21.49 -23.29 11.37
N ALA A 287 -22.09 -22.45 12.21
CA ALA A 287 -23.54 -22.46 12.47
C ALA A 287 -24.37 -21.93 11.29
N SER A 288 -23.77 -21.13 10.39
CA SER A 288 -24.44 -20.62 9.19
C SER A 288 -24.47 -21.63 8.04
N LEU A 289 -23.68 -22.70 8.13
CA LEU A 289 -23.73 -23.78 7.15
C LEU A 289 -25.07 -24.52 7.26
N SER A 290 -25.67 -24.84 6.11
CA SER A 290 -26.95 -25.55 6.03
C SER A 290 -26.89 -26.90 6.75
N PRO A 291 -28.03 -27.39 7.27
CA PRO A 291 -28.04 -28.66 7.99
C PRO A 291 -27.53 -29.80 7.12
N VAL A 292 -26.65 -30.60 7.70
CA VAL A 292 -25.92 -31.66 6.99
C VAL A 292 -26.88 -32.82 6.67
N PRO A 293 -26.89 -33.38 5.44
CA PRO A 293 -27.73 -34.51 5.07
C PRO A 293 -27.44 -35.75 5.94
N ARG A 294 -28.48 -36.57 6.20
CA ARG A 294 -28.37 -37.80 7.03
C ARG A 294 -27.26 -38.76 6.57
N SER A 295 -26.95 -38.80 5.28
CA SER A 295 -25.88 -39.64 4.70
C SER A 295 -24.48 -39.23 5.15
N SER A 296 -24.29 -37.94 5.44
CA SER A 296 -23.01 -37.35 5.87
C SER A 296 -22.90 -37.26 7.40
N GLU A 297 -24.02 -37.42 8.12
CA GLU A 297 -24.16 -37.29 9.58
C GLU A 297 -23.59 -38.49 10.36
N GLN A 298 -23.52 -39.67 9.73
CA GLN A 298 -23.19 -40.92 10.44
C GLN A 298 -21.71 -41.08 10.78
N ARG A 299 -20.80 -40.30 10.20
CA ARG A 299 -19.38 -40.67 10.22
C ARG A 299 -18.53 -40.12 11.37
N LEU A 300 -18.97 -39.13 12.18
CA LEU A 300 -18.10 -38.58 13.26
C LEU A 300 -18.80 -37.69 14.32
N TRP A 301 -20.13 -37.56 14.32
CA TRP A 301 -20.80 -36.57 15.18
C TRP A 301 -21.26 -37.19 16.52
N ARG A 302 -21.12 -36.44 17.62
CA ARG A 302 -21.69 -36.82 18.92
C ARG A 302 -23.22 -36.78 18.83
N GLN A 303 -23.89 -37.56 19.68
CA GLN A 303 -25.36 -37.70 19.62
C GLN A 303 -26.08 -36.36 19.75
N GLU A 304 -25.59 -35.46 20.60
CA GLU A 304 -26.13 -34.10 20.79
C GLU A 304 -26.06 -33.25 19.51
N ASP A 305 -24.98 -33.37 18.74
CA ASP A 305 -24.80 -32.63 17.49
C ASP A 305 -25.76 -33.14 16.39
N ARG A 306 -26.09 -34.43 16.41
CA ARG A 306 -27.09 -35.04 15.49
C ARG A 306 -28.50 -34.55 15.80
N ASP A 307 -28.85 -34.48 17.09
CA ASP A 307 -30.16 -34.00 17.51
C ASP A 307 -30.34 -32.50 17.20
N ALA A 308 -29.28 -31.70 17.33
CA ALA A 308 -29.26 -30.29 16.94
C ALA A 308 -29.43 -30.14 15.41
N ASN A 309 -28.69 -30.92 14.61
CA ASN A 309 -28.80 -30.91 13.15
C ASN A 309 -30.17 -31.41 12.66
N ALA A 310 -30.77 -32.38 13.33
CA ALA A 310 -32.13 -32.84 13.05
C ALA A 310 -33.18 -31.74 13.28
N ARG A 311 -33.06 -30.97 14.37
CA ARG A 311 -33.94 -29.81 14.65
C ARG A 311 -33.78 -28.73 13.58
N LEU A 312 -32.55 -28.47 13.13
CA LEU A 312 -32.29 -27.51 12.05
C LEU A 312 -32.89 -27.95 10.71
N ARG A 313 -32.90 -29.25 10.39
CA ARG A 313 -33.58 -29.78 9.20
C ARG A 313 -35.09 -29.54 9.26
N VAL A 314 -35.73 -29.84 10.39
CA VAL A 314 -37.18 -29.61 10.58
C VAL A 314 -37.52 -28.13 10.44
N LEU A 315 -36.70 -27.24 11.04
CA LEU A 315 -36.86 -25.80 10.88
C LEU A 315 -36.69 -25.38 9.42
N ALA A 316 -35.65 -25.83 8.72
CA ALA A 316 -35.42 -25.48 7.32
C ALA A 316 -36.54 -25.95 6.38
N GLU A 317 -37.13 -27.13 6.64
CA GLU A 317 -38.29 -27.65 5.90
C GLU A 317 -39.56 -26.83 6.16
N SER A 318 -39.68 -26.17 7.32
CA SER A 318 -40.84 -25.32 7.64
C SER A 318 -40.88 -23.96 6.92
N PHE A 319 -39.75 -23.55 6.32
CA PHE A 319 -39.64 -22.33 5.52
C PHE A 319 -39.81 -22.58 4.01
N ARG A 320 -40.08 -23.82 3.61
CA ARG A 320 -40.25 -24.25 2.22
C ARG A 320 -41.73 -24.41 1.90
#